data_AF-A0A840PQY8-F1
#
_entry.id   AF-A0A840PQY8-F1
#
_cell.length_a   1.000
_cell.length_b   1.000
_cell.length_c   1.000
_cell.angle_alpha   90.00
_cell.angle_beta   90.00
_cell.angle_gamma   90.00
#
_symmetry.space_group_name_H-M   'P 1'
#
loop_
_entity.id
_entity.type
_entity.pdbx_description
1 polymer ?
#
loop_
_entity_poly.entity_id
_entity_poly.type
_entity_poly.pdbx_seq_one_letter_code
_entity_poly.pdbx_strand_id
1 'polypeptide(L)'
;MAADLDENGLVPYDEFGNLLRAAWTPEGEIMWRAPEPFTARLQLGQFARGRAASYVVWLDDEARMFPMSMTEFVETARTIGVEPGGYAEAEWIAHRRGGAYGIQLHMSRRERRRVRRDHD
;
A
#
# COMPACT_ATOMS: atom_id res chain seq x y z
N MET A 1 -20.77 3.59 -10.60
CA MET A 1 -21.09 2.29 -9.95
C MET A 1 -19.85 1.84 -9.23
N ALA A 2 -19.80 2.09 -7.92
CA ALA A 2 -18.66 1.80 -7.06
C ALA A 2 -18.82 0.37 -6.55
N ALA A 3 -17.97 -0.55 -6.98
CA ALA A 3 -17.90 -1.88 -6.38
C ALA A 3 -17.08 -1.75 -5.09
N ASP A 4 -17.83 -1.50 -4.03
CA ASP A 4 -17.70 -1.94 -2.65
C ASP A 4 -16.34 -2.46 -2.22
N LEU A 5 -15.89 -1.97 -1.06
CA LEU A 5 -15.06 -2.73 -0.13
C LEU A 5 -15.67 -4.13 0.07
N ASP A 6 -14.99 -5.07 0.72
CA ASP A 6 -15.79 -6.02 1.50
C ASP A 6 -16.77 -5.18 2.35
N GLU A 7 -18.01 -5.61 2.57
CA GLU A 7 -19.08 -4.74 3.12
C GLU A 7 -18.72 -4.07 4.49
N ASN A 8 -17.57 -4.42 5.07
CA ASN A 8 -17.02 -3.98 6.35
C ASN A 8 -15.79 -3.06 6.28
N GLY A 9 -15.22 -2.79 5.10
CA GLY A 9 -14.05 -1.90 4.95
C GLY A 9 -12.73 -2.48 5.49
N LEU A 10 -12.57 -3.80 5.48
CA LEU A 10 -11.36 -4.49 5.90
C LEU A 10 -10.43 -4.71 4.70
N VAL A 11 -9.22 -5.18 4.98
CA VAL A 11 -8.24 -5.54 3.97
C VAL A 11 -7.69 -6.94 4.24
N PRO A 12 -7.38 -7.73 3.19
CA PRO A 12 -6.98 -9.11 3.34
C PRO A 12 -5.47 -9.24 3.55
N TYR A 13 -5.08 -9.94 4.60
CA TYR A 13 -3.73 -10.39 4.86
C TYR A 13 -3.65 -11.91 4.78
N ASP A 14 -2.49 -12.48 4.46
CA ASP A 14 -2.23 -13.91 4.70
C ASP A 14 -1.71 -14.15 6.12
N GLU A 15 -1.54 -15.43 6.48
CA GLU A 15 -1.01 -15.88 7.77
C GLU A 15 0.37 -15.33 8.12
N PHE A 16 1.16 -14.90 7.13
CA PHE A 16 2.50 -14.32 7.31
C PHE A 16 2.48 -12.80 7.45
N GLY A 17 1.30 -12.18 7.36
CA GLY A 17 1.15 -10.72 7.46
C GLY A 17 1.42 -9.97 6.16
N ASN A 18 1.48 -10.67 5.02
CA ASN A 18 1.53 -10.02 3.71
C ASN A 18 0.16 -9.42 3.38
N LEU A 19 0.13 -8.20 2.87
CA LEU A 19 -1.10 -7.62 2.34
C LEU A 19 -1.38 -8.24 0.96
N LEU A 20 -2.53 -8.90 0.83
CA LEU A 20 -2.90 -9.55 -0.41
C LEU A 20 -3.51 -8.56 -1.39
N ARG A 21 -3.00 -8.48 -2.62
CA ARG A 21 -3.52 -7.58 -3.66
C ARG A 21 -4.97 -7.90 -4.06
N ALA A 22 -5.36 -9.16 -3.96
CA ALA A 22 -6.72 -9.65 -4.16
C ALA A 22 -7.11 -10.49 -2.95
N ALA A 23 -8.40 -10.63 -2.67
CA ALA A 23 -8.90 -11.49 -1.59
C ALA A 23 -8.80 -12.98 -1.96
N TRP A 24 -7.60 -13.42 -2.31
CA TRP A 24 -7.25 -14.77 -2.69
C TRP A 24 -5.76 -14.99 -2.45
N THR A 25 -5.43 -16.14 -1.85
CA THR A 25 -4.07 -16.65 -1.71
C THR A 25 -4.09 -18.15 -2.04
N PRO A 26 -3.08 -18.69 -2.76
CA PRO A 26 -2.91 -20.14 -2.89
C PRO A 26 -2.37 -20.77 -1.60
N GLU A 27 -1.79 -19.95 -0.73
CA GLU A 27 -1.04 -20.31 0.46
C GLU A 27 -1.84 -19.86 1.69
N GLY A 28 -2.37 -20.82 2.44
CA GLY A 28 -2.96 -20.57 3.76
C GLY A 28 -4.33 -19.87 3.78
N GLU A 29 -4.61 -19.24 4.91
CA GLU A 29 -5.89 -18.58 5.21
C GLU A 29 -5.83 -17.06 4.99
N ILE A 30 -6.98 -16.46 4.65
CA ILE A 30 -7.14 -15.01 4.53
C ILE A 30 -7.61 -14.44 5.88
N MET A 31 -6.79 -13.59 6.48
CA MET A 31 -7.14 -12.80 7.64
C MET A 31 -7.58 -11.39 7.24
N TRP A 32 -8.84 -11.05 7.52
CA TRP A 32 -9.36 -9.71 7.28
C TRP A 32 -9.08 -8.81 8.48
N ARG A 33 -8.45 -7.65 8.23
CA ARG A 33 -8.07 -6.69 9.27
C ARG A 33 -8.54 -5.29 8.92
N ALA A 34 -8.81 -4.47 9.94
CA ALA A 34 -9.09 -3.06 9.70
C ALA A 34 -7.83 -2.36 9.13
N PRO A 35 -7.99 -1.39 8.21
CA PRO A 35 -6.87 -0.61 7.72
C PRO A 35 -6.40 0.36 8.80
N GLU A 36 -5.37 -0.04 9.54
CA GLU A 36 -4.72 0.79 10.55
C GLU A 36 -3.45 1.43 9.98
N PRO A 37 -3.18 2.72 10.25
CA PRO A 37 -1.91 3.33 9.92
C PRO A 37 -0.75 2.63 10.62
N PHE A 38 0.38 2.48 9.93
CA PHE A 38 1.59 1.90 10.49
C PHE A 38 2.84 2.62 9.99
N THR A 39 3.81 2.84 10.86
CA THR A 39 5.10 3.41 10.49
C THR A 39 6.06 2.29 10.12
N ALA A 40 6.60 2.33 8.91
CA ALA A 40 7.59 1.35 8.47
C ALA A 40 8.58 1.97 7.48
N ARG A 41 9.82 1.47 7.51
CA ARG A 41 10.79 1.65 6.43
C ARG A 41 10.70 0.48 5.49
N LEU A 42 10.19 0.74 4.28
CA LEU A 42 9.95 -0.29 3.29
C LEU A 42 11.00 -0.22 2.18
N GLN A 43 11.46 -1.38 1.72
CA GLN A 43 12.29 -1.54 0.54
C GLN A 43 11.43 -1.82 -0.69
N LEU A 44 11.72 -1.13 -1.78
CA LEU A 44 11.13 -1.43 -3.07
C LEU A 44 11.68 -2.77 -3.55
N GLY A 45 10.81 -3.78 -3.52
CA GLY A 45 11.11 -5.13 -3.99
C GLY A 45 10.90 -5.24 -5.50
N GLN A 46 9.88 -5.99 -5.90
CA GLN A 46 9.64 -6.33 -7.31
C GLN A 46 8.61 -5.42 -7.98
N PHE A 47 8.81 -5.21 -9.27
CA PHE A 47 7.77 -4.75 -10.17
C PHE A 47 6.95 -5.96 -10.62
N ALA A 48 5.64 -5.90 -10.43
CA ALA A 48 4.74 -6.97 -10.81
C ALA A 48 3.60 -6.44 -11.68
N ARG A 49 3.06 -7.32 -12.52
CA ARG A 49 1.95 -7.00 -13.42
C ARG A 49 0.78 -7.93 -13.14
N GLY A 50 -0.33 -7.35 -12.70
CA GLY A 50 -1.61 -8.05 -12.62
C GLY A 50 -2.33 -8.02 -13.96
N ARG A 51 -3.41 -8.79 -14.08
CA ARG A 51 -4.25 -8.85 -15.29
C ARG A 51 -4.77 -7.48 -15.74
N ALA A 52 -5.03 -6.57 -14.80
CA ALA A 52 -5.65 -5.27 -15.05
C ALA A 52 -4.73 -4.06 -14.81
N ALA A 53 -3.62 -4.19 -14.06
CA ALA A 53 -2.74 -3.07 -13.73
C ALA A 53 -1.35 -3.53 -13.27
N SER A 54 -0.34 -2.72 -13.53
CA SER A 54 0.99 -2.83 -12.95
C SER A 54 1.03 -2.29 -11.52
N TYR A 55 1.89 -2.87 -10.69
CA TYR A 55 2.08 -2.48 -9.30
C TYR A 55 3.53 -2.77 -8.87
N VAL A 56 3.95 -2.15 -7.78
CA VAL A 56 5.19 -2.50 -7.09
C VAL A 56 4.86 -3.25 -5.82
N VAL A 57 5.80 -4.06 -5.35
CA VAL A 57 5.74 -4.69 -4.03
C VAL A 57 6.80 -4.07 -3.14
N TRP A 58 6.35 -3.51 -2.04
CA TRP A 58 7.22 -3.06 -0.95
C TRP A 58 7.44 -4.21 0.04
N LEU A 59 8.63 -4.26 0.63
CA LEU A 59 9.04 -5.25 1.61
C LEU A 59 9.44 -4.54 2.90
N ASP A 60 9.06 -5.06 4.05
CA ASP A 60 9.64 -4.62 5.33
C ASP A 60 10.87 -5.46 5.72
N ASP A 61 11.35 -5.26 6.94
CA ASP A 61 12.49 -5.95 7.52
C ASP A 61 12.27 -7.45 7.75
N GLU A 62 11.01 -7.87 7.89
CA GLU A 62 10.59 -9.27 7.96
C GLU A 62 10.26 -9.87 6.58
N ALA A 63 10.53 -9.13 5.50
CA ALA A 63 10.19 -9.48 4.11
C ALA A 63 8.68 -9.65 3.86
N ARG A 64 7.83 -9.04 4.69
CA ARG A 64 6.38 -9.00 4.45
C ARG A 64 6.08 -8.08 3.27
N MET A 65 5.14 -8.49 2.44
CA MET A 65 4.82 -7.85 1.17
C MET A 65 3.66 -6.85 1.30
N PHE A 66 3.86 -5.67 0.71
CA PHE A 66 2.86 -4.61 0.65
C PHE A 66 2.73 -4.09 -0.80
N PRO A 67 1.73 -4.56 -1.56
CA PRO A 67 1.52 -4.12 -2.93
C PRO A 67 1.09 -2.65 -2.96
N MET A 68 1.58 -1.91 -3.95
CA MET A 68 1.22 -0.51 -4.20
C MET A 68 1.00 -0.30 -5.69
N SER A 69 -0.11 0.34 -6.05
CA SER A 69 -0.36 0.64 -7.46
C SER A 69 0.67 1.61 -8.02
N MET A 70 0.94 1.57 -9.33
CA MET A 70 1.89 2.52 -9.94
C MET A 70 1.49 3.99 -9.75
N THR A 71 0.20 4.30 -9.69
CA THR A 71 -0.28 5.67 -9.42
C THR A 71 0.12 6.13 -8.02
N GLU A 72 -0.13 5.31 -7.01
CA GLU A 72 0.24 5.60 -5.62
C GLU A 72 1.77 5.66 -5.46
N PHE A 73 2.51 4.82 -6.20
CA PHE A 73 3.97 4.84 -6.20
C PHE A 73 4.54 6.16 -6.72
N VAL A 74 4.01 6.68 -7.84
CA VAL A 74 4.43 7.98 -8.37
C VAL A 74 4.12 9.11 -7.40
N GLU A 75 2.96 9.08 -6.74
CA GLU A 75 2.60 10.06 -5.71
C GLU A 75 3.53 9.99 -4.49
N THR A 76 3.83 8.77 -4.03
CA THR A 76 4.76 8.51 -2.92
C THR A 76 6.15 9.05 -3.23
N ALA A 77 6.70 8.71 -4.40
CA ALA A 77 8.01 9.16 -4.83
C ALA A 77 8.10 10.69 -4.99
N ARG A 78 7.01 11.36 -5.35
CA ARG A 78 6.94 12.83 -5.40
C ARG A 78 6.82 13.48 -4.04
N THR A 79 6.15 12.83 -3.09
CA THR A 79 5.84 13.42 -1.78
C THR A 79 7.03 13.30 -0.82
N ILE A 80 7.55 12.09 -0.66
CA ILE A 80 8.57 11.80 0.36
C ILE A 80 9.91 11.38 -0.24
N GLY A 81 9.96 11.14 -1.56
CA GLY A 81 11.12 10.57 -2.23
C GLY A 81 11.28 9.08 -2.01
N VAL A 82 12.22 8.48 -2.74
CA VAL A 82 12.71 7.13 -2.50
C VAL A 82 14.22 7.22 -2.35
N GLU A 83 14.75 6.76 -1.24
CA GLU A 83 16.17 6.78 -0.91
C GLU A 83 17.00 5.95 -1.89
N PRO A 84 18.31 6.24 -2.03
CA PRO A 84 19.24 5.33 -2.70
C PRO A 84 19.12 3.91 -2.14
N GLY A 85 19.05 2.92 -3.03
CA GLY A 85 18.78 1.53 -2.64
C GLY A 85 17.30 1.15 -2.58
N GLY A 86 16.39 2.09 -2.87
CA GLY A 86 14.97 1.82 -3.04
C GLY A 86 14.16 1.86 -1.75
N TYR A 87 14.58 2.60 -0.72
CA TYR A 87 13.88 2.62 0.56
C TYR A 87 12.97 3.84 0.72
N ALA A 88 11.89 3.69 1.47
CA ALA A 88 11.05 4.79 1.91
C ALA A 88 10.56 4.55 3.34
N GLU A 89 10.81 5.49 4.24
CA GLU A 89 10.26 5.50 5.59
C GLU A 89 9.09 6.47 5.67
N ALA A 90 7.92 5.97 6.07
CA ALA A 90 6.72 6.76 6.17
C ALA A 90 5.70 6.11 7.11
N GLU A 91 4.62 6.84 7.37
CA GLU A 91 3.38 6.25 7.85
C GLU A 91 2.57 5.79 6.63
N TRP A 92 2.19 4.51 6.62
CA TRP A 92 1.48 3.85 5.55
C TRP A 92 0.09 3.44 6.02
N ILE A 93 -0.85 3.28 5.09
CA ILE A 93 -2.16 2.69 5.40
C ILE A 93 -2.61 1.80 4.23
N ALA A 94 -3.17 0.64 4.57
CA ALA A 94 -3.78 -0.23 3.59
C ALA A 94 -5.12 0.34 3.08
N HIS A 95 -5.46 0.04 1.84
CA HIS A 95 -6.69 0.50 1.22
C HIS A 95 -7.14 -0.44 0.10
N ARG A 96 -8.38 -0.25 -0.37
CA ARG A 96 -8.90 -0.86 -1.60
C ARG A 96 -9.18 0.23 -2.63
N ARG A 97 -8.75 0.02 -3.87
CA ARG A 97 -9.05 0.90 -5.01
C ARG A 97 -9.24 0.07 -6.28
N GLY A 98 -10.36 0.26 -6.97
CA GLY A 98 -10.64 -0.40 -8.26
C GLY A 98 -10.59 -1.93 -8.20
N GLY A 99 -10.99 -2.54 -7.07
CA GLY A 99 -10.99 -3.99 -6.87
C GLY A 99 -9.64 -4.61 -6.49
N ALA A 100 -8.60 -3.80 -6.28
CA ALA A 100 -7.30 -4.25 -5.77
C ALA A 100 -7.03 -3.63 -4.40
N TYR A 101 -6.37 -4.39 -3.54
CA TYR A 101 -5.85 -3.91 -2.26
C TYR A 101 -4.37 -3.50 -2.40
N GLY A 102 -3.96 -2.54 -1.59
CA GLY A 102 -2.58 -2.06 -1.54
C GLY A 102 -2.36 -1.06 -0.42
N ILE A 103 -1.16 -0.51 -0.35
CA ILE A 103 -0.80 0.56 0.59
C ILE A 103 -0.67 1.91 -0.12
N GLN A 104 -0.88 2.97 0.64
CA GLN A 104 -0.63 4.36 0.26
C GLN A 104 -0.02 5.12 1.46
N LEU A 105 0.47 6.33 1.24
CA LEU A 105 0.90 7.20 2.33
C LEU A 105 -0.28 7.57 3.23
N HIS A 106 -0.12 7.35 4.53
CA HIS A 106 -0.99 7.92 5.53
C HIS A 106 -0.48 9.32 5.88
N MET A 107 -1.05 10.34 5.25
CA MET A 107 -0.82 11.72 5.72
C MET A 107 -1.88 12.07 6.75
N SER A 108 -1.45 12.44 7.95
CA SER A 108 -2.33 13.03 8.95
C SER A 108 -3.02 14.28 8.37
N ARG A 109 -4.20 14.64 8.89
CA ARG A 109 -4.94 15.84 8.42
C ARG A 109 -4.09 17.13 8.46
N ARG A 110 -3.07 17.17 9.32
CA ARG A 110 -2.19 18.33 9.51
C ARG A 110 -1.13 18.42 8.41
N GLU A 111 -0.62 17.30 7.94
CA GLU A 111 0.41 17.22 6.90
C GLU A 111 -0.16 17.47 5.50
N ARG A 112 -1.38 16.99 5.23
CA ARG A 112 -2.10 17.28 3.97
C ARG A 112 -2.25 18.77 3.66
N ARG A 113 -2.24 19.63 4.68
CA ARG A 113 -2.32 21.10 4.53
C ARG A 113 -0.98 21.76 4.22
N ARG A 114 0.15 21.13 4.57
CA ARG A 114 1.50 21.64 4.25
C ARG A 114 1.88 21.31 2.82
N VAL A 115 1.70 20.05 2.40
CA VAL A 115 2.07 19.58 1.05
C VAL A 115 1.37 20.38 -0.06
N ARG A 116 0.14 20.86 0.17
CA ARG A 116 -0.58 21.70 -0.78
C ARG A 116 -0.02 23.12 -0.95
N ARG A 117 0.77 23.64 -0.01
CA ARG A 117 1.34 25.00 -0.09
C ARG A 117 2.69 25.06 -0.77
N ASP A 118 3.42 23.94 -0.81
CA ASP A 118 4.76 23.87 -1.41
C ASP A 118 4.71 23.54 -2.92
N HIS A 119 3.52 23.52 -3.53
CA HIS A 119 3.29 23.24 -4.96
C HIS A 119 2.55 24.39 -5.69
N ASP A 120 2.37 25.55 -5.04
CA ASP A 120 1.89 26.80 -5.66
C ASP A 120 3.05 27.77 -5.92
#